data_AF-A0A522NMR8-F1
#
_entry.id   AF-A0A522NMR8-F1
#
_cell.length_a   1.000
_cell.length_b   1.000
_cell.length_c   1.000
_cell.angle_alpha   90.00
_cell.angle_beta   90.00
_cell.angle_gamma   90.00
#
_symmetry.space_group_name_H-M   'P 1'
#
loop_
_entity.id
_entity.type
_entity.pdbx_description
1 polymer ?
#
loop_
_entity_poly.entity_id
_entity_poly.type
_entity_poly.pdbx_seq_one_letter_code
_entity_poly.pdbx_strand_id
1 'polypeptide(L)'
;MSRLDECTLTKLKRMEGPNGSLSPLYSGVDIPFNIKRAYYLYDIPGGAERGGHAHRRLQQFVVAASGSFAITLDDGVGRRKISLDRSYYGLYLPSMIWREITDFCSGAICLVFASSPYDEADYIRDYQEFLDAVRGSADECDDA
;
A
#
# COMPACT_ATOMS: atom_id res chain seq x y z
N MET A 1 9.23 15.44 9.46
CA MET A 1 7.94 14.77 9.20
C MET A 1 8.25 13.31 8.92
N SER A 2 7.46 12.37 9.44
CA SER A 2 7.71 10.93 9.19
C SER A 2 7.22 10.59 7.79
N ARG A 3 7.92 9.70 7.06
CA ARG A 3 7.42 9.24 5.74
C ARG A 3 6.12 8.44 5.90
N LEU A 4 5.82 7.93 7.11
CA LEU A 4 4.52 7.35 7.42
C LEU A 4 3.38 8.36 7.30
N ASP A 5 3.62 9.66 7.53
CA ASP A 5 2.59 10.70 7.39
C ASP A 5 2.11 10.84 5.94
N GLU A 6 2.95 10.45 4.97
CA GLU A 6 2.61 10.43 3.54
C GLU A 6 1.73 9.23 3.16
N CYS A 7 1.73 8.14 3.94
CA CYS A 7 0.80 7.04 3.71
C CYS A 7 -0.59 7.44 4.20
N THR A 8 -1.51 7.68 3.28
CA THR A 8 -2.82 8.27 3.56
C THR A 8 -3.95 7.26 3.35
N LEU A 9 -4.80 7.13 4.38
CA LEU A 9 -6.06 6.39 4.29
C LEU A 9 -7.14 7.35 3.83
N THR A 10 -7.66 7.14 2.63
CA THR A 10 -8.61 8.05 1.98
C THR A 10 -9.98 7.39 1.86
N LYS A 11 -11.02 8.10 2.27
CA LYS A 11 -12.40 7.71 1.99
C LYS A 11 -12.70 7.95 0.52
N LEU A 12 -13.01 6.88 -0.19
CA LEU A 12 -13.31 6.91 -1.62
C LEU A 12 -14.73 7.44 -1.86
N LYS A 13 -14.92 8.09 -3.02
CA LYS A 13 -16.25 8.42 -3.51
C LYS A 13 -17.04 7.13 -3.69
N ARG A 14 -18.19 7.04 -3.02
CA ARG A 14 -19.11 5.91 -3.10
C ARG A 14 -20.45 6.38 -3.61
N MET A 15 -20.88 5.85 -4.74
CA MET A 15 -22.23 6.03 -5.27
C MET A 15 -23.08 4.86 -4.81
N GLU A 16 -24.05 5.12 -3.95
CA GLU A 16 -24.93 4.10 -3.37
C GLU A 16 -26.29 4.11 -4.09
N GLY A 17 -26.85 2.92 -4.32
CA GLY A 17 -28.19 2.77 -4.88
C GLY A 17 -28.81 1.42 -4.54
N PRO A 18 -30.07 1.18 -4.94
CA PRO A 18 -30.80 -0.06 -4.62
C PRO A 18 -30.10 -1.34 -5.13
N ASN A 19 -29.27 -1.21 -6.18
CA ASN A 19 -28.57 -2.34 -6.81
C ASN A 19 -27.13 -2.52 -6.30
N GLY A 20 -26.70 -1.77 -5.28
CA GLY A 20 -25.37 -1.89 -4.68
C GLY A 20 -24.61 -0.57 -4.61
N SER A 21 -23.28 -0.66 -4.55
CA SER A 21 -22.38 0.49 -4.42
C SER A 21 -21.30 0.46 -5.48
N LEU A 22 -20.96 1.63 -6.03
CA LEU A 22 -19.92 1.83 -7.01
C LEU A 22 -18.92 2.88 -6.51
N SER A 23 -17.63 2.51 -6.48
CA SER A 23 -16.53 3.42 -6.18
C SER A 23 -15.61 3.52 -7.39
N PRO A 24 -15.72 4.58 -8.22
CA PRO A 24 -14.79 4.78 -9.33
C PRO A 24 -13.44 5.28 -8.79
N LEU A 25 -12.36 4.93 -9.47
CA LEU A 25 -11.00 5.36 -9.12
C LEU A 25 -10.32 5.90 -10.37
N TYR A 26 -9.90 7.16 -10.32
CA TYR A 26 -9.22 7.83 -11.43
C TYR A 26 -7.80 8.26 -11.02
N SER A 27 -6.85 8.07 -11.94
CA SER A 27 -5.51 8.65 -11.81
C SER A 27 -5.58 10.17 -11.74
N GLY A 28 -4.79 10.76 -10.84
CA GLY A 28 -4.74 12.20 -10.61
C GLY A 28 -5.95 12.77 -9.85
N VAL A 29 -6.93 11.94 -9.47
CA VAL A 29 -8.09 12.35 -8.68
C VAL A 29 -8.12 11.59 -7.35
N ASP A 30 -8.34 10.27 -7.41
CA ASP A 30 -8.38 9.41 -6.22
C ASP A 30 -7.01 8.78 -5.94
N ILE A 31 -6.25 8.52 -7.01
CA ILE A 31 -4.93 7.87 -6.96
C ILE A 31 -3.89 8.90 -7.43
N PRO A 32 -2.89 9.26 -6.61
CA PRO A 32 -1.96 10.37 -6.89
C PRO A 32 -0.89 10.03 -7.95
N PHE A 33 -1.10 8.98 -8.73
CA PHE A 33 -0.22 8.54 -9.81
C PHE A 33 -1.02 7.95 -10.98
N ASN A 34 -0.36 7.87 -12.14
CA ASN A 34 -0.89 7.18 -13.31
C ASN A 34 -0.88 5.67 -13.08
N ILE A 35 -2.05 5.04 -13.13
CA ILE A 35 -2.19 3.60 -12.96
C ILE A 35 -1.58 2.93 -14.20
N LYS A 36 -0.48 2.20 -14.00
CA LYS A 36 0.16 1.40 -15.06
C LYS A 36 -0.09 -0.09 -14.90
N ARG A 37 -0.51 -0.51 -13.72
CA ARG A 37 -0.79 -1.90 -13.39
C ARG A 37 -1.85 -1.99 -12.29
N ALA A 38 -2.72 -2.98 -12.41
CA ALA A 38 -3.57 -3.44 -11.34
C ALA A 38 -3.31 -4.94 -11.11
N TYR A 39 -3.35 -5.36 -9.86
CA TYR A 39 -3.30 -6.77 -9.49
C TYR A 39 -4.11 -6.96 -8.21
N TYR A 40 -4.52 -8.19 -7.94
CA TYR A 40 -5.29 -8.49 -6.74
C TYR A 40 -4.84 -9.81 -6.14
N LEU A 41 -4.83 -9.86 -4.81
CA LEU A 41 -4.58 -11.07 -4.04
C LEU A 41 -5.90 -11.63 -3.57
N TYR A 42 -6.10 -12.93 -3.76
CA TYR A 42 -7.33 -13.66 -3.44
C TYR A 42 -6.96 -15.10 -3.01
N ASP A 43 -7.94 -15.82 -2.47
CA ASP A 43 -7.77 -17.18 -1.91
C ASP A 43 -6.61 -17.31 -0.92
N ILE A 44 -6.39 -16.25 -0.14
CA ILE A 44 -5.43 -16.23 0.95
C ILE A 44 -6.08 -16.92 2.16
N PRO A 45 -5.47 -17.97 2.73
CA PRO A 45 -6.00 -18.61 3.92
C PRO A 45 -6.18 -17.61 5.07
N GLY A 46 -7.24 -17.78 5.86
CA GLY A 46 -7.50 -16.94 7.02
C GLY A 46 -6.33 -16.96 8.01
N GLY A 47 -5.90 -15.78 8.46
CA GLY A 47 -4.74 -15.63 9.36
C GLY A 47 -3.38 -15.83 8.69
N ALA A 48 -3.31 -16.05 7.38
CA ALA A 48 -2.05 -16.07 6.67
C ALA A 48 -1.44 -14.66 6.56
N GLU A 49 -0.13 -14.62 6.37
CA GLU A 49 0.65 -13.40 6.22
C GLU A 49 1.33 -13.38 4.85
N ARG A 50 1.48 -12.18 4.30
CA ARG A 50 2.35 -11.91 3.15
C ARG A 50 3.52 -11.09 3.66
N GLY A 51 4.70 -11.70 3.59
CA GLY A 51 5.93 -11.21 4.18
C GLY A 51 6.35 -9.81 3.72
N GLY A 52 7.32 -9.26 4.44
CA GLY A 52 7.72 -7.87 4.32
C GLY A 52 8.63 -7.56 3.13
N HIS A 53 8.37 -6.42 2.50
CA HIS A 53 9.26 -5.82 1.52
C HIS A 53 8.97 -4.31 1.36
N ALA A 54 9.95 -3.61 0.83
CA ALA A 54 9.81 -2.23 0.35
C ALA A 54 9.98 -2.15 -1.17
N HIS A 55 9.69 -0.97 -1.72
CA HIS A 55 9.93 -0.66 -3.12
C HIS A 55 10.80 0.59 -3.26
N ARG A 56 11.78 0.55 -4.18
CA ARG A 56 12.65 1.70 -4.45
C ARG A 56 11.89 2.86 -5.08
N ARG A 57 10.98 2.57 -6.01
CA ARG A 57 10.27 3.59 -6.83
C ARG A 57 8.76 3.37 -6.90
N LEU A 58 8.28 2.14 -6.75
CA LEU A 58 6.86 1.86 -6.89
C LEU A 58 6.04 2.55 -5.81
N GLN A 59 5.10 3.40 -6.25
CA GLN A 59 3.96 3.84 -5.46
C GLN A 59 2.77 2.92 -5.68
N GLN A 60 1.96 2.75 -4.63
CA GLN A 60 0.82 1.84 -4.63
C GLN A 60 -0.42 2.46 -3.99
N PHE A 61 -1.58 1.96 -4.38
CA PHE A 61 -2.86 2.29 -3.77
C PHE A 61 -3.65 1.00 -3.54
N VAL A 62 -3.97 0.71 -2.27
CA VAL A 62 -4.51 -0.59 -1.83
C VAL A 62 -5.95 -0.43 -1.35
N VAL A 63 -6.83 -1.32 -1.80
CA VAL A 63 -8.24 -1.38 -1.42
C VAL A 63 -8.59 -2.81 -1.01
N ALA A 64 -9.30 -2.96 0.11
CA ALA A 64 -9.97 -4.21 0.45
C ALA A 64 -11.26 -4.33 -0.36
N ALA A 65 -11.19 -4.90 -1.56
CA ALA A 65 -12.34 -5.04 -2.45
C ALA A 65 -13.40 -6.02 -1.89
N SER A 66 -12.97 -6.98 -1.07
CA SER A 66 -13.80 -7.87 -0.27
C SER A 66 -13.06 -8.22 1.01
N GLY A 67 -13.80 -8.52 2.08
CA GLY A 67 -13.24 -8.97 3.35
C GLY A 67 -12.38 -7.89 4.03
N SER A 68 -11.38 -8.35 4.79
CA SER A 68 -10.47 -7.47 5.53
C SER A 68 -9.07 -8.05 5.65
N PHE A 69 -8.11 -7.16 5.85
CA PHE A 69 -6.72 -7.45 6.22
C PHE A 69 -6.11 -6.21 6.88
N ALA A 70 -4.93 -6.36 7.46
CA ALA A 70 -4.16 -5.25 8.00
C ALA A 70 -2.85 -5.07 7.23
N ILE A 71 -2.39 -3.82 7.12
CA ILE A 71 -1.06 -3.49 6.58
C ILE A 71 -0.25 -2.82 7.69
N THR A 72 0.87 -3.43 8.07
CA THR A 72 1.89 -2.78 8.89
C THR A 72 2.82 -2.02 7.97
N LEU A 73 3.04 -0.74 8.24
CA LEU A 73 3.91 0.17 7.50
C LEU A 73 5.09 0.56 8.38
N ASP A 74 6.28 0.63 7.80
CA ASP A 74 7.53 0.98 8.46
C ASP A 74 8.37 1.88 7.55
N ASP A 75 8.83 3.03 8.07
CA ASP A 75 9.68 3.99 7.37
C ASP A 75 11.16 3.94 7.78
N GLY A 76 11.53 2.93 8.58
CA GLY A 76 12.85 2.72 9.18
C GLY A 76 13.05 3.42 10.53
N VAL A 77 12.10 4.25 10.95
CA VAL A 77 12.13 5.00 12.22
C VAL A 77 10.93 4.63 13.09
N GLY A 78 9.74 4.60 12.50
CA GLY A 78 8.49 4.27 13.16
C GLY A 78 7.72 3.18 12.44
N ARG A 79 6.72 2.62 13.14
CA ARG A 79 5.78 1.64 12.59
C ARG A 79 4.34 2.07 12.84
N ARG A 80 3.46 1.79 11.88
CA ARG A 80 2.02 2.02 12.00
C ARG A 80 1.24 0.90 11.33
N LYS A 81 0.26 0.33 12.02
CA LYS A 81 -0.66 -0.68 11.48
C LYS A 81 -1.98 -0.04 11.07
N ILE A 82 -2.47 -0.38 9.87
CA ILE A 82 -3.73 0.12 9.30
C ILE A 82 -4.60 -1.07 8.92
N SER A 83 -5.83 -1.11 9.43
CA SER A 83 -6.83 -2.09 9.00
C SER A 83 -7.58 -1.59 7.76
N LEU A 84 -7.76 -2.46 6.77
CA LEU A 84 -8.62 -2.24 5.61
C LEU A 84 -9.76 -3.25 5.65
N ASP A 85 -10.96 -2.80 6.02
CA ASP A 85 -12.16 -3.62 6.28
C ASP A 85 -13.44 -3.05 5.64
N ARG A 86 -13.30 -2.00 4.82
CA ARG A 86 -14.37 -1.40 4.02
C ARG A 86 -13.84 -1.06 2.63
N SER A 87 -14.58 -1.48 1.60
CA SER A 87 -14.24 -1.29 0.19
C SER A 87 -14.27 0.16 -0.29
N TYR A 88 -14.77 1.08 0.53
CA TYR A 88 -14.77 2.52 0.27
C TYR A 88 -13.64 3.26 1.00
N TYR A 89 -12.63 2.56 1.52
CA TYR A 89 -11.35 3.15 1.89
C TYR A 89 -10.24 2.63 0.99
N GLY A 90 -9.30 3.51 0.66
CA GLY A 90 -8.06 3.14 -0.01
C GLY A 90 -6.86 3.70 0.73
N LEU A 91 -5.80 2.91 0.81
CA LEU A 91 -4.53 3.29 1.42
C LEU A 91 -3.52 3.60 0.32
N TYR A 92 -3.02 4.83 0.29
CA TYR A 92 -1.86 5.19 -0.52
C TYR A 92 -0.57 4.81 0.20
N LEU A 93 0.37 4.22 -0.53
CA LEU A 93 1.72 3.92 -0.08
C LEU A 93 2.72 4.56 -1.05
N PRO A 94 3.52 5.54 -0.61
CA PRO A 94 4.66 6.02 -1.38
C PRO A 94 5.75 4.94 -1.47
N SER A 95 6.77 5.19 -2.29
CA SER A 95 7.99 4.38 -2.32
C SER A 95 8.76 4.47 -1.00
N MET A 96 9.70 3.55 -0.77
CA MET A 96 10.55 3.49 0.41
C MET A 96 9.77 3.34 1.73
N ILE A 97 8.66 2.60 1.68
CA ILE A 97 7.93 2.12 2.85
C ILE A 97 7.99 0.60 2.87
N TRP A 98 8.54 0.04 3.94
CA TRP A 98 8.45 -1.38 4.21
C TRP A 98 7.03 -1.72 4.65
N ARG A 99 6.49 -2.82 4.14
CA ARG A 99 5.13 -3.23 4.47
C ARG A 99 4.97 -4.72 4.57
N GLU A 100 4.09 -5.12 5.48
CA GLU A 100 3.64 -6.50 5.69
C GLU A 100 2.11 -6.51 5.67
N ILE A 101 1.52 -7.53 5.04
CA ILE A 101 0.06 -7.68 5.00
C ILE A 101 -0.33 -8.92 5.79
N THR A 102 -1.11 -8.72 6.85
CA THR A 102 -1.47 -9.76 7.82
C THR A 102 -2.97 -9.77 8.07
N ASP A 103 -3.43 -10.69 8.93
CA ASP A 103 -4.81 -10.76 9.40
C ASP A 103 -5.86 -10.86 8.28
N PHE A 104 -5.53 -11.55 7.18
CA PHE A 104 -6.49 -11.81 6.12
C PHE A 104 -7.69 -12.59 6.65
N CYS A 105 -8.90 -12.08 6.42
CA CYS A 105 -10.11 -12.88 6.63
C CYS A 105 -10.33 -13.83 5.43
N SER A 106 -11.10 -14.90 5.65
CA SER A 106 -11.53 -15.77 4.55
C SER A 106 -12.31 -14.95 3.51
N GLY A 107 -11.99 -15.15 2.22
CA GLY A 107 -12.62 -14.43 1.11
C GLY A 107 -12.17 -12.97 0.95
N ALA A 108 -11.08 -12.57 1.61
CA ALA A 108 -10.50 -11.25 1.41
C ALA A 108 -9.93 -11.10 -0.01
N ILE A 109 -10.17 -9.94 -0.62
CA ILE A 109 -9.58 -9.53 -1.89
C ILE A 109 -8.80 -8.22 -1.66
N CYS A 110 -7.48 -8.30 -1.73
CA CYS A 110 -6.59 -7.15 -1.67
C CYS A 110 -6.31 -6.65 -3.09
N LEU A 111 -6.99 -5.59 -3.52
CA LEU A 111 -6.82 -4.96 -4.82
C LEU A 111 -5.76 -3.87 -4.73
N VAL A 112 -4.79 -3.89 -5.65
CA VAL A 112 -3.68 -2.94 -5.66
C VAL A 112 -3.53 -2.29 -7.03
N PHE A 113 -3.51 -0.96 -7.04
CA PHE A 113 -3.10 -0.16 -8.19
C PHE A 113 -1.64 0.26 -8.02
N ALA A 114 -0.89 0.23 -9.10
CA ALA A 114 0.55 0.44 -9.13
C ALA A 114 0.94 1.48 -10.18
N SER A 115 1.88 2.35 -9.81
CA SER A 115 2.43 3.43 -10.65
C SER A 115 3.35 2.94 -11.78
N SER A 116 3.79 1.68 -11.72
CA SER A 116 4.72 1.06 -12.68
C SER A 116 4.34 -0.40 -13.02
N PRO A 117 4.78 -0.91 -14.20
CA PRO A 117 4.81 -2.35 -14.48
C PRO A 117 5.57 -3.14 -13.42
N TYR A 118 5.50 -4.47 -13.48
CA TYR A 118 6.30 -5.32 -12.61
C TYR A 118 7.79 -5.16 -12.94
N ASP A 119 8.60 -4.99 -11.90
CA ASP A 119 10.05 -5.01 -11.95
C ASP A 119 10.57 -5.64 -10.66
N GLU A 120 11.29 -6.75 -10.76
CA GLU A 120 11.86 -7.44 -9.59
C GLU A 120 12.99 -6.61 -8.97
N ALA A 121 13.75 -5.84 -9.76
CA ALA A 121 14.85 -5.01 -9.27
C ALA A 121 14.35 -3.83 -8.40
N ASP A 122 13.05 -3.53 -8.43
CA ASP A 122 12.45 -2.51 -7.58
C ASP A 122 12.20 -3.00 -6.14
N TYR A 123 12.22 -4.31 -5.90
CA TYR A 123 11.96 -4.90 -4.57
C TYR A 123 13.18 -4.79 -3.66
N ILE A 124 12.95 -4.39 -2.41
CA ILE A 124 13.88 -4.55 -1.30
C ILE A 124 13.29 -5.60 -0.37
N ARG A 125 13.90 -6.79 -0.33
CA ARG A 125 13.40 -7.96 0.43
C ARG A 125 14.18 -8.20 1.72
N ASP A 126 15.37 -7.64 1.83
CA ASP A 126 16.15 -7.67 3.06
C ASP A 126 15.82 -6.42 3.90
N TYR A 127 15.49 -6.64 5.17
CA TYR A 127 15.08 -5.55 6.04
C TYR A 127 16.25 -4.64 6.42
N GLN A 128 17.47 -5.19 6.54
CA GLN A 128 18.65 -4.38 6.83
C GLN A 128 19.01 -3.50 5.63
N GLU A 129 18.92 -4.04 4.41
CA GLU A 129 19.06 -3.26 3.17
C GLU A 129 18.06 -2.11 3.11
N PHE A 130 16.80 -2.35 3.51
CA PHE A 130 15.79 -1.30 3.61
C PHE A 130 16.20 -0.21 4.62
N LEU A 131 16.62 -0.59 5.83
CA LEU A 131 17.07 0.35 6.86
C LEU A 131 18.25 1.20 6.40
N ASP A 132 19.23 0.59 5.74
CA ASP A 132 20.40 1.29 5.23
C ASP A 132 20.00 2.27 4.12
N ALA A 133 19.09 1.87 3.22
CA ALA A 133 18.62 2.70 2.12
C ALA A 133 17.81 3.93 2.59
N VAL A 134 16.97 3.79 3.63
CA VAL A 134 16.23 4.96 4.17
C VAL A 134 17.11 5.88 5.01
N ARG A 135 18.12 5.35 5.72
CA ARG A 135 19.09 6.13 6.49
C ARG A 135 20.06 6.91 5.59
N GLY A 136 20.59 6.28 4.55
CA GLY A 136 21.49 6.94 3.59
C GLY A 136 20.84 8.09 2.81
N SER A 137 19.50 8.09 2.70
CA SER A 137 18.75 9.19 2.07
C SER A 137 18.58 10.44 2.96
N ALA A 138 18.88 10.35 4.26
CA ALA A 138 18.77 11.49 5.18
C ALA A 138 20.01 12.41 5.12
N ASP A 139 21.17 11.88 4.73
CA ASP A 139 22.44 12.61 4.74
C ASP A 139 22.66 13.48 3.47
N GLU A 140 21.86 13.32 2.41
CA GLU A 140 22.01 14.12 1.17
C GLU A 140 21.23 15.46 1.19
N CYS A 141 20.41 15.73 2.22
CA CYS A 141 19.61 16.97 2.32
C CYS A 141 20.29 18.10 3.12
N ASP A 142 21.45 17.86 3.75
CA ASP A 142 22.13 18.85 4.59
C ASP A 142 23.24 19.65 3.86
N ASP A 143 23.46 19.39 2.57
CA ASP A 143 24.51 20.04 1.75
C ASP A 143 23.98 20.99 0.64
N ALA A 144 22.75 21.51 0.76
CA ALA A 144 22.15 22.46 -0.20
C ALA A 144 21.84 23.85 0.38
#